data_AF-A0A838GZH7-F1
#
_entry.id   AF-A0A838GZH7-F1
#
_cell.length_a   1.000
_cell.length_b   1.000
_cell.length_c   1.000
_cell.angle_alpha   90.00
_cell.angle_beta   90.00
_cell.angle_gamma   90.00
#
_symmetry.space_group_name_H-M   'P 1'
#
loop_
_entity.id
_entity.type
_entity.pdbx_description
1 polymer ?
#
loop_
_entity_poly.entity_id
_entity_poly.type
_entity_poly.pdbx_seq_one_letter_code
_entity_poly.pdbx_strand_id
1 'polypeptide(L)'
;MAAHLTALAGALLGGLPAFVGPLVIWLVKRDEDPYVADHAKESLNFQIFTILAAVAGGILFGVLTLVTFGLGLIVLIPLAVIIGAGWLALTIIAAVKAANGEVYRYPVNLRLIS
;
A
#
# COMPACT_ATOMS: atom_id res chain seq x y z
N MET A 1 9.77 10.44 3.02
CA MET A 1 9.08 10.09 4.29
C MET A 1 7.57 10.40 4.26
N ALA A 2 7.16 11.66 4.04
CA ALA A 2 5.75 12.07 4.15
C ALA A 2 4.75 11.27 3.28
N ALA A 3 5.11 10.88 2.06
CA ALA A 3 4.25 10.06 1.20
C ALA A 3 3.91 8.70 1.83
N HIS A 4 4.89 8.02 2.41
CA HIS A 4 4.68 6.71 3.05
C HIS A 4 3.88 6.84 4.36
N LEU A 5 4.12 7.90 5.15
CA LEU A 5 3.41 8.12 6.41
C LEU A 5 1.94 8.54 6.19
N THR A 6 1.67 9.37 5.19
CA THR A 6 0.29 9.74 4.85
C THR A 6 -0.50 8.54 4.32
N ALA A 7 0.15 7.61 3.62
CA ALA A 7 -0.45 6.34 3.25
C ALA A 7 -0.79 5.46 4.47
N LEU A 8 0.15 5.36 5.41
CA LEU A 8 -0.06 4.63 6.66
C LEU A 8 -1.21 5.23 7.49
N ALA A 9 -1.24 6.56 7.60
CA ALA A 9 -2.30 7.28 8.31
C ALA A 9 -3.67 7.06 7.65
N GLY A 10 -3.77 7.14 6.33
CA GLY A 10 -5.02 6.86 5.60
C GLY A 10 -5.52 5.44 5.85
N ALA A 11 -4.62 4.45 5.80
CA ALA A 11 -4.98 3.05 6.01
C ALA A 11 -5.42 2.75 7.46
N LEU A 12 -4.74 3.31 8.47
CA LEU A 12 -5.00 2.98 9.88
C LEU A 12 -6.12 3.81 10.50
N LEU A 13 -6.34 5.04 10.04
CA LEU A 13 -7.36 5.95 10.60
C LEU A 13 -8.71 5.85 9.87
N GLY A 14 -8.81 5.04 8.81
CA GLY A 14 -10.07 4.68 8.15
C GLY A 14 -10.78 5.82 7.39
N GLY A 15 -10.29 7.06 7.45
CA GLY A 15 -10.97 8.23 6.88
C GLY A 15 -10.63 8.55 5.43
N LEU A 16 -9.50 8.07 4.89
CA LEU A 16 -9.07 8.34 3.51
C LEU A 16 -8.37 7.12 2.90
N PRO A 17 -8.61 6.79 1.61
CA PRO A 17 -7.86 5.74 0.95
C PRO A 17 -6.35 5.98 1.04
N ALA A 18 -5.59 4.91 1.33
CA ALA A 18 -4.14 4.97 1.58
C ALA A 18 -3.32 5.58 0.42
N PHE A 19 -3.87 5.64 -0.78
CA PHE A 19 -3.21 6.26 -1.94
C PHE A 19 -3.37 7.79 -2.02
N VAL A 20 -4.33 8.40 -1.30
CA VAL A 20 -4.65 9.84 -1.43
C VAL A 20 -3.50 10.72 -0.96
N GLY A 21 -2.89 10.39 0.18
CA GLY A 21 -1.73 11.12 0.70
C GLY A 21 -0.55 11.17 -0.29
N PRO A 22 -0.05 10.01 -0.75
CA PRO A 22 0.95 9.94 -1.82
C PRO A 22 0.56 10.69 -3.09
N LEU A 23 -0.72 10.61 -3.51
CA LEU A 23 -1.21 11.29 -4.70
C LEU A 23 -1.11 12.81 -4.58
N VAL A 24 -1.56 13.38 -3.45
CA VAL A 24 -1.47 14.81 -3.20
C VAL A 24 -0.02 15.27 -3.16
N ILE A 25 0.84 14.53 -2.46
CA ILE A 25 2.27 14.86 -2.38
C ILE A 25 2.92 14.80 -3.76
N TRP A 26 2.59 13.78 -4.57
CA TRP A 26 3.08 13.68 -5.93
C TRP A 26 2.64 14.87 -6.78
N LEU A 27 1.35 15.22 -6.78
CA LEU A 27 0.83 16.34 -7.57
C LEU A 27 1.44 17.69 -7.19
N VAL A 28 1.71 17.91 -5.90
CA VAL A 28 2.30 19.17 -5.41
C VAL A 28 3.81 19.22 -5.65
N LYS A 29 4.53 18.11 -5.49
CA LYS A 29 6.00 18.09 -5.48
C LYS A 29 6.65 17.61 -6.78
N ARG A 30 5.87 17.10 -7.74
CA ARG A 30 6.38 16.55 -9.01
C ARG A 30 7.30 17.50 -9.78
N ASP A 31 7.02 18.80 -9.74
CA ASP A 31 7.73 19.82 -10.51
C ASP A 31 8.80 20.56 -9.66
N GLU A 32 8.82 20.35 -8.33
CA GLU A 32 9.71 21.06 -7.39
C GLU A 32 10.89 20.19 -6.94
N ASP A 33 10.65 18.92 -6.64
CA ASP A 33 11.65 18.03 -6.04
C ASP A 33 11.57 16.62 -6.63
N PRO A 34 12.51 16.26 -7.53
CA PRO A 34 12.54 14.94 -8.17
C PRO A 34 12.64 13.77 -7.19
N TYR A 35 13.33 13.95 -6.05
CA TYR A 35 13.49 12.91 -5.04
C TYR A 35 12.16 12.66 -4.31
N VAL A 36 11.50 13.73 -3.85
CA VAL A 36 10.19 13.62 -3.20
C VAL A 36 9.14 13.08 -4.18
N ALA A 37 9.17 13.55 -5.43
CA ALA A 37 8.29 13.08 -6.49
C ALA A 37 8.44 11.58 -6.74
N ASP A 38 9.67 11.07 -6.80
CA ASP A 38 9.93 9.63 -7.01
C ASP A 38 9.38 8.77 -5.87
N HIS A 39 9.64 9.15 -4.62
CA HIS A 39 9.08 8.45 -3.45
C HIS A 39 7.56 8.53 -3.38
N ALA A 40 6.98 9.68 -3.75
CA ALA A 40 5.53 9.85 -3.80
C ALA A 40 4.89 8.98 -4.89
N LYS A 41 5.48 8.91 -6.10
CA LYS A 41 5.05 8.00 -7.17
C LYS A 41 5.15 6.54 -6.76
N GLU A 42 6.29 6.14 -6.21
CA GLU A 42 6.55 4.77 -5.81
C GLU A 42 5.57 4.32 -4.71
N SER A 43 5.31 5.18 -3.72
CA SER A 43 4.30 4.97 -2.68
C SER A 43 2.89 4.92 -3.25
N LEU A 44 2.54 5.81 -4.18
CA LEU A 44 1.22 5.87 -4.81
C LEU A 44 0.91 4.56 -5.56
N ASN A 45 1.84 4.13 -6.42
CA ASN A 45 1.74 2.87 -7.15
C ASN A 45 1.57 1.68 -6.21
N PHE A 46 2.33 1.64 -5.11
CA PHE A 46 2.26 0.55 -4.13
C PHE A 46 0.89 0.50 -3.44
N GLN A 47 0.35 1.65 -3.03
CA GLN A 47 -0.95 1.70 -2.36
C GLN A 47 -2.09 1.30 -3.30
N ILE A 48 -2.06 1.74 -4.55
CA ILE A 48 -3.03 1.32 -5.58
C ILE A 48 -2.95 -0.19 -5.79
N PHE A 49 -1.74 -0.72 -5.96
CA PHE A 49 -1.50 -2.16 -6.11
C PHE A 49 -2.09 -2.95 -4.95
N THR A 50 -1.84 -2.53 -3.72
CA THR A 50 -2.26 -3.26 -2.52
C THR A 50 -3.77 -3.22 -2.32
N ILE A 51 -4.43 -2.12 -2.69
CA ILE A 51 -5.89 -2.02 -2.68
C ILE A 51 -6.49 -2.96 -3.74
N LEU A 52 -5.95 -2.97 -4.96
CA LEU A 52 -6.42 -3.88 -6.01
C LEU A 52 -6.26 -5.35 -5.60
N ALA A 53 -5.10 -5.70 -5.04
CA ALA A 53 -4.84 -7.04 -4.53
C ALA A 53 -5.79 -7.42 -3.38
N ALA A 54 -6.07 -6.49 -2.46
CA ALA A 54 -7.01 -6.71 -1.36
C ALA A 54 -8.45 -6.91 -1.85
N VAL A 55 -8.90 -6.12 -2.83
CA VAL A 55 -10.25 -6.26 -3.41
C VAL A 55 -10.38 -7.58 -4.17
N ALA A 56 -9.42 -7.90 -5.05
CA ALA A 56 -9.43 -9.15 -5.82
C ALA A 56 -9.36 -10.39 -4.90
N GLY A 57 -8.47 -10.35 -3.91
CA GLY A 57 -8.37 -11.40 -2.89
C GLY A 57 -9.65 -11.52 -2.07
N GLY A 58 -10.21 -10.41 -1.60
CA GLY A 58 -11.45 -10.39 -0.83
C GLY A 58 -12.63 -11.02 -1.57
N ILE A 59 -12.78 -10.75 -2.87
CA ILE A 59 -13.81 -11.39 -3.71
C ILE A 59 -13.57 -12.91 -3.81
N LEU A 60 -12.35 -13.32 -4.18
CA LEU A 60 -11.99 -14.73 -4.34
C LEU A 60 -12.21 -15.53 -3.05
N PHE A 61 -11.71 -15.02 -1.93
CA PHE A 61 -11.84 -15.68 -0.63
C PHE A 61 -13.25 -15.58 -0.05
N GLY A 62 -14.00 -14.53 -0.38
CA GLY A 62 -15.42 -14.41 -0.04
C GLY A 62 -16.26 -15.51 -0.71
N VAL A 63 -16.02 -15.76 -2.00
CA VAL A 63 -16.66 -16.87 -2.74
C VAL A 63 -16.27 -18.22 -2.13
N LEU A 64 -14.98 -18.45 -1.85
CA LEU A 64 -14.51 -19.68 -1.23
C LEU A 64 -15.17 -19.92 0.13
N THR A 65 -15.27 -18.87 0.96
CA THR A 65 -15.91 -18.93 2.26
C THR A 65 -17.39 -19.31 2.14
N LEU A 66 -18.10 -18.74 1.16
CA LEU A 66 -19.50 -19.04 0.90
C LEU A 66 -19.70 -20.50 0.45
N VAL A 67 -18.88 -20.99 -0.48
CA VAL A 67 -18.94 -22.36 -1.01
C VAL A 67 -18.60 -23.41 0.07
N THR A 68 -17.69 -23.07 0.99
CA THR A 68 -17.22 -23.97 2.05
C THR A 68 -17.99 -23.81 3.37
N PHE A 69 -19.13 -23.11 3.35
CA PHE A 69 -19.95 -22.84 4.54
C PHE A 69 -19.16 -22.27 5.73
N GLY A 70 -18.22 -21.36 5.46
CA GLY A 70 -17.45 -20.66 6.50
C GLY A 70 -16.08 -21.28 6.80
N LEU A 71 -15.79 -22.52 6.38
CA LEU A 71 -14.48 -23.16 6.64
C LEU A 71 -13.32 -22.42 5.97
N GLY A 72 -13.57 -21.75 4.84
CA GLY A 72 -12.59 -20.89 4.17
C GLY A 72 -12.01 -19.77 5.07
N LEU A 73 -12.71 -19.35 6.12
CA LEU A 73 -12.24 -18.33 7.06
C LEU A 73 -10.98 -18.76 7.83
N ILE A 74 -10.83 -20.06 8.09
CA ILE A 74 -9.68 -20.61 8.82
C ILE A 74 -8.38 -20.35 8.07
N VAL A 75 -8.42 -20.35 6.74
CA VAL A 75 -7.26 -20.04 5.88
C VAL A 75 -7.18 -18.55 5.57
N LEU A 76 -8.33 -17.89 5.37
CA LEU A 76 -8.39 -16.49 5.01
C LEU A 76 -7.81 -15.57 6.09
N ILE A 77 -8.20 -15.77 7.36
CA ILE A 77 -7.82 -14.86 8.44
C ILE A 77 -6.29 -14.84 8.63
N PRO A 78 -5.59 -15.98 8.80
CA PRO A 78 -4.14 -15.98 8.91
C PRO A 78 -3.44 -15.37 7.69
N LEU A 79 -3.93 -15.66 6.48
CA LEU A 79 -3.36 -15.14 5.25
C LEU A 79 -3.50 -13.61 5.17
N ALA A 80 -4.67 -13.08 5.51
CA ALA A 80 -4.92 -11.64 5.55
C ALA A 80 -4.01 -10.93 6.57
N VAL A 81 -3.78 -11.53 7.73
CA VAL A 81 -2.86 -11.00 8.75
C VAL A 81 -1.42 -10.97 8.21
N ILE A 82 -0.95 -12.03 7.56
CA ILE A 82 0.40 -12.10 6.98
C ILE A 82 0.57 -11.02 5.90
N ILE A 83 -0.40 -10.89 5.00
CA ILE A 83 -0.36 -9.89 3.93
C ILE A 83 -0.38 -8.47 4.51
N GLY A 84 -1.26 -8.21 5.48
CA GLY A 84 -1.35 -6.91 6.15
C GLY A 84 -0.07 -6.53 6.90
N ALA A 85 0.55 -7.50 7.59
CA ALA A 85 1.84 -7.32 8.26
C ALA A 85 2.96 -7.02 7.24
N GLY A 86 2.99 -7.72 6.11
CA GLY A 86 3.94 -7.45 5.02
C GLY A 86 3.77 -6.04 4.45
N TRP A 87 2.53 -5.63 4.17
CA TRP A 87 2.22 -4.27 3.70
C TRP A 87 2.71 -3.20 4.68
N LEU A 88 2.46 -3.39 5.98
CA LEU A 88 2.86 -2.48 7.04
C LEU A 88 4.39 -2.38 7.12
N ALA A 89 5.08 -3.53 7.16
CA ALA A 89 6.53 -3.59 7.23
C ALA A 89 7.19 -2.88 6.04
N LEU A 90 6.71 -3.15 4.82
CA LEU A 90 7.24 -2.51 3.61
C LEU A 90 7.03 -0.99 3.62
N THR A 91 5.88 -0.52 4.09
CA THR A 91 5.58 0.92 4.18
C THR A 91 6.47 1.61 5.21
N ILE A 92 6.74 0.98 6.35
CA ILE A 92 7.68 1.49 7.36
C ILE A 92 9.11 1.51 6.82
N ILE A 93 9.58 0.44 6.19
CA ILE A 93 10.93 0.37 5.60
C ILE A 93 11.11 1.48 4.56
N ALA A 94 10.12 1.68 3.69
CA ALA A 94 10.14 2.75 2.70
C ALA A 94 10.21 4.14 3.37
N ALA A 95 9.43 4.36 4.42
CA ALA A 95 9.44 5.61 5.17
C ALA A 95 10.81 5.90 5.82
N VAL A 96 11.42 4.90 6.45
CA VAL A 96 12.73 4.99 7.10
C VAL A 96 13.84 5.22 6.08
N LYS A 97 13.87 4.46 4.98
CA LYS A 97 14.88 4.65 3.93
C LYS A 97 14.78 6.03 3.29
N ALA A 98 13.56 6.48 2.98
CA ALA A 98 13.35 7.82 2.48
C ALA A 98 13.76 8.92 3.48
N ALA A 99 13.78 8.64 4.79
CA ALA A 99 14.29 9.55 5.82
C ALA A 99 15.82 9.63 5.82
N ASN A 100 16.48 8.51 5.54
CA ASN A 100 17.94 8.41 5.46
C ASN A 100 18.52 8.92 4.14
N GLY A 101 17.69 9.46 3.24
CA GLY A 101 18.13 9.89 1.90
C GLY A 101 18.29 8.73 0.90
N GLU A 102 17.84 7.52 1.24
CA GLU A 102 17.93 6.36 0.39
C GLU A 102 16.68 6.19 -0.48
N VAL A 103 16.89 6.00 -1.78
CA VAL A 103 15.82 5.61 -2.70
C VAL A 103 15.40 4.16 -2.40
N TYR A 104 14.11 3.97 -2.13
CA TYR A 104 13.53 2.65 -1.88
C TYR A 104 12.52 2.30 -2.95
N ARG A 105 12.62 1.09 -3.50
CA ARG A 105 11.64 0.50 -4.41
C ARG A 105 10.95 -0.64 -3.70
N TYR A 106 9.63 -0.66 -3.76
CA TYR A 106 8.87 -1.78 -3.20
C TYR A 106 9.17 -3.04 -4.01
N PRO A 107 9.43 -4.18 -3.33
CA PRO A 107 9.78 -5.44 -4.01
C PRO A 107 8.61 -5.98 -4.84
N VAL A 108 7.37 -5.70 -4.42
CA VAL A 108 6.14 -6.00 -5.16
C VAL A 108 5.40 -4.70 -5.36
N ASN A 109 5.32 -4.24 -6.61
CA ASN A 109 4.66 -2.99 -6.97
C ASN A 109 4.21 -3.01 -8.43
N LEU A 110 3.01 -2.50 -8.70
CA LEU A 110 2.53 -2.24 -10.06
C LEU A 110 2.82 -0.76 -10.38
N ARG A 111 3.88 -0.51 -11.15
CA ARG A 111 4.31 0.84 -11.55
C ARG A 111 3.43 1.37 -12.68
N LEU A 112 2.20 1.74 -12.34
CA LEU A 112 1.20 2.24 -13.29
C LEU A 112 1.53 3.66 -13.78
N ILE A 113 2.08 4.48 -12.87
CA ILE A 113 2.53 5.84 -13.18
C ILE A 113 4.06 5.82 -13.29
N SER A 114 4.59 6.13 -14.48
CA SER A 114 6.03 6.21 -14.81
C SER A 114 6.56 7.64 -14.71
#